data_AF-A0A0T5ZJ00-F1
#
_entry.id   AF-A0A0T5ZJ00-F1
#
_cell.length_a   1.000
_cell.length_b   1.000
_cell.length_c   1.000
_cell.angle_alpha   90.00
_cell.angle_beta   90.00
_cell.angle_gamma   90.00
#
_symmetry.space_group_name_H-M   'P 1'
#
loop_
_entity.id
_entity.type
_entity.pdbx_description
1 polymer ?
#
loop_
_entity_poly.entity_id
_entity_poly.type
_entity_poly.pdbx_seq_one_letter_code
_entity_poly.pdbx_strand_id
1 'polypeptide(L)'
;MPFRIFRRGGPEEEPPPLPGAQPLPPGIPFDALTEEWRLVGVMEVQGRLSDALNRREPIPIIAVSWAPIDESAPFAPAPSLKSVDPYDLIVVLGGHDSQPAYDDRQRAAHKLHKVAYDVALDCPPFRVVGTIHLFPGTEPDRLLERQTELFVAVTDAVTFVDTRRVGDTSEVALINRSYLKRVEQIDRRTNEAVRPLPGKPLGGTSHRQG
;
A
#
# COMPACT_ATOMS: atom_id res chain seq x y z
N MET A 1 -40.34 -53.72 -16.16
CA MET A 1 -39.31 -53.48 -17.19
C MET A 1 -40.04 -53.40 -18.53
N PRO A 2 -39.81 -52.43 -19.44
CA PRO A 2 -38.59 -51.62 -19.63
C PRO A 2 -38.80 -50.09 -19.72
N PHE A 3 -37.67 -49.39 -19.84
CA PHE A 3 -37.41 -47.93 -19.82
C PHE A 3 -37.32 -47.28 -21.22
N ARG A 4 -37.52 -45.95 -21.30
CA ARG A 4 -36.86 -44.90 -22.15
C ARG A 4 -37.33 -43.52 -21.62
N ILE A 5 -36.60 -42.76 -20.80
CA ILE A 5 -35.40 -41.90 -20.98
C ILE A 5 -35.57 -40.77 -22.03
N PHE A 6 -35.36 -39.53 -21.55
CA PHE A 6 -35.13 -38.24 -22.24
C PHE A 6 -36.32 -37.30 -22.54
N ARG A 7 -36.53 -36.32 -21.65
CA ARG A 7 -36.86 -34.94 -22.05
C ARG A 7 -35.84 -34.00 -21.42
N ARG A 8 -35.00 -33.40 -22.27
CA ARG A 8 -34.03 -32.33 -21.96
C ARG A 8 -34.70 -31.24 -21.15
N GLY A 9 -34.06 -30.83 -20.05
CA GLY A 9 -34.25 -29.50 -19.49
C GLY A 9 -33.94 -28.47 -20.57
N GLY A 10 -34.89 -27.55 -20.79
CA GLY A 10 -34.62 -26.33 -21.53
C GLY A 10 -33.56 -25.51 -20.80
N PRO A 11 -32.85 -24.62 -21.50
CA PRO A 11 -31.90 -23.73 -20.84
C PRO A 11 -32.63 -22.92 -19.75
N GLU A 12 -32.09 -22.93 -18.53
CA GLU A 12 -32.39 -21.90 -17.54
C GLU A 12 -32.04 -20.56 -18.19
N GLU A 13 -33.07 -19.79 -18.55
CA GLU A 13 -32.91 -18.38 -18.89
C GLU A 13 -32.31 -17.69 -17.66
N GLU A 14 -31.03 -17.33 -17.75
CA GLU A 14 -30.44 -16.33 -16.87
C GLU A 14 -31.34 -15.10 -16.87
N PRO A 15 -31.77 -14.60 -15.69
CA PRO A 15 -32.57 -13.40 -15.63
C PRO A 15 -31.80 -12.25 -16.30
N PRO A 16 -32.48 -11.42 -17.12
CA PRO A 16 -31.83 -10.36 -17.86
C PRO A 16 -31.09 -9.43 -16.89
N PRO A 17 -29.89 -8.94 -17.24
CA PRO A 17 -29.18 -7.99 -16.40
C PRO A 17 -30.07 -6.76 -16.19
N LEU A 18 -30.25 -6.37 -14.92
CA LEU A 18 -31.04 -5.21 -14.55
C LEU A 18 -30.57 -3.98 -15.34
N PRO A 19 -31.45 -3.32 -16.11
CA PRO A 19 -31.09 -2.09 -16.81
C PRO A 19 -30.86 -1.00 -15.76
N GLY A 20 -29.58 -0.66 -15.54
CA GLY A 20 -29.20 0.38 -14.59
C GLY A 20 -28.02 0.07 -13.68
N ALA A 21 -27.25 -0.99 -13.91
CA ALA A 21 -25.89 -1.05 -13.36
C ALA A 21 -25.07 0.08 -13.99
N GLN A 22 -25.16 1.27 -13.40
CA GLN A 22 -24.22 2.34 -13.68
C GLN A 22 -22.82 1.75 -13.48
N PRO A 23 -21.88 1.94 -14.41
CA PRO A 23 -20.50 1.59 -14.14
C PRO A 23 -20.15 2.28 -12.82
N LEU A 24 -19.74 1.50 -11.82
CA LEU A 24 -19.18 2.07 -10.60
C LEU A 24 -18.16 3.13 -11.05
N PRO A 25 -18.19 4.35 -10.49
CA PRO A 25 -17.17 5.35 -10.82
C PRO A 25 -15.80 4.68 -10.68
N PRO A 26 -14.83 4.95 -11.57
CA PRO A 26 -13.55 4.24 -11.59
C PRO A 26 -12.85 4.47 -10.25
N GLY A 27 -13.02 3.52 -9.35
CA GLY A 27 -12.41 3.51 -8.03
C GLY A 27 -11.10 2.73 -8.09
N ILE A 28 -10.25 2.98 -7.10
CA ILE A 28 -8.94 2.33 -7.03
C ILE A 28 -9.08 1.08 -6.15
N PRO A 29 -8.74 -0.13 -6.65
CA PRO A 29 -8.68 -1.30 -5.81
C PRO A 29 -7.61 -1.13 -4.75
N PHE A 30 -7.93 -1.50 -3.51
CA PHE A 30 -7.01 -1.39 -2.39
C PHE A 30 -7.01 -2.65 -1.54
N ASP A 31 -5.87 -2.91 -0.92
CA ASP A 31 -5.68 -3.90 0.13
C ASP A 31 -5.01 -3.16 1.31
N ALA A 32 -5.75 -2.89 2.36
CA ALA A 32 -5.27 -2.12 3.49
C ALA A 32 -5.18 -2.96 4.76
N LEU A 33 -4.16 -2.67 5.57
CA LEU A 33 -3.87 -3.32 6.83
C LEU A 33 -4.06 -2.33 7.97
N THR A 34 -4.88 -2.70 8.94
CA THR A 34 -5.08 -2.02 10.22
C THR A 34 -4.39 -2.81 11.33
N GLU A 35 -4.59 -2.44 12.60
CA GLU A 35 -4.01 -3.18 13.74
C GLU A 35 -4.43 -4.66 13.79
N GLU A 36 -5.68 -4.95 13.40
CA GLU A 36 -6.28 -6.28 13.55
C GLU A 36 -6.85 -6.85 12.25
N TRP A 37 -7.11 -6.00 11.25
CA TRP A 37 -7.90 -6.36 10.07
C TRP A 37 -7.15 -6.08 8.77
N ARG A 38 -7.34 -6.98 7.82
CA ARG A 38 -7.04 -6.76 6.40
C ARG A 38 -8.33 -6.42 5.67
N LEU A 39 -8.35 -5.31 4.97
CA LEU A 39 -9.49 -4.77 4.22
C LEU A 39 -9.17 -4.82 2.73
N VAL A 40 -10.02 -5.46 1.94
CA VAL A 40 -9.91 -5.50 0.49
C VAL A 40 -11.17 -4.94 -0.12
N GLY A 41 -11.06 -4.01 -1.07
CA GLY A 41 -12.21 -3.41 -1.73
C GLY A 41 -11.81 -2.35 -2.73
N VAL A 42 -12.71 -1.40 -2.95
CA VAL A 42 -12.50 -0.30 -3.90
C VAL A 42 -12.72 1.03 -3.19
N MET A 43 -11.76 1.95 -3.31
CA MET A 43 -11.91 3.34 -2.86
C MET A 43 -12.48 4.19 -3.99
N GLU A 44 -13.54 4.95 -3.71
CA GLU A 44 -14.15 5.86 -4.67
C GLU A 44 -13.36 7.18 -4.73
N VAL A 45 -12.15 7.12 -5.29
CA VAL A 45 -11.23 8.26 -5.38
C VAL A 45 -10.86 8.54 -6.83
N GLN A 46 -10.68 9.82 -7.15
CA GLN A 46 -10.13 10.25 -8.44
C GLN A 46 -8.65 10.64 -8.28
N GLY A 47 -7.81 10.17 -9.20
CA GLY A 47 -6.38 10.50 -9.23
C GLY A 47 -5.51 9.42 -8.58
N ARG A 48 -4.48 9.82 -7.83
CA ARG A 48 -3.56 8.90 -7.16
C ARG A 48 -4.06 8.55 -5.78
N LEU A 49 -3.96 7.27 -5.41
CA LEU A 49 -4.30 6.77 -4.08
C LEU A 49 -3.54 7.51 -2.95
N SER A 50 -2.26 7.80 -3.19
CA SER A 50 -1.42 8.57 -2.26
C SER A 50 -2.00 9.95 -1.94
N ASP A 51 -2.56 10.61 -2.94
CA ASP A 51 -3.05 11.98 -2.78
C ASP A 51 -4.36 11.97 -2.00
N ALA A 52 -5.23 10.99 -2.26
CA ALA A 52 -6.47 10.80 -1.52
C ALA A 52 -6.21 10.51 -0.03
N LEU A 53 -5.29 9.60 0.29
CA LEU A 53 -4.93 9.28 1.68
C LEU A 53 -4.29 10.47 2.41
N ASN A 54 -3.47 11.26 1.72
CA ASN A 54 -2.81 12.43 2.31
C ASN A 54 -3.74 13.64 2.53
N ARG A 55 -4.97 13.64 1.99
CA ARG A 55 -5.98 14.66 2.33
C ARG A 55 -6.48 14.54 3.76
N ARG A 56 -6.30 13.37 4.41
CA ARG A 56 -6.71 13.12 5.80
C ARG A 56 -8.22 13.32 6.01
N GLU A 57 -9.01 12.96 5.00
CA GLU A 57 -10.46 13.00 5.02
C GLU A 57 -11.00 11.56 4.87
N PRO A 58 -12.16 11.23 5.45
CA PRO A 58 -12.78 9.93 5.26
C PRO A 58 -12.99 9.62 3.78
N ILE A 59 -12.50 8.46 3.34
CA ILE A 59 -12.56 8.01 1.94
C ILE A 59 -13.74 7.05 1.79
N PRO A 60 -14.71 7.30 0.88
CA PRO A 60 -15.78 6.37 0.59
C PRO A 60 -15.24 5.07 -0.03
N ILE A 61 -15.77 3.93 0.42
CA ILE A 61 -15.36 2.61 -0.02
C ILE A 61 -16.57 1.74 -0.35
N ILE A 62 -16.39 0.85 -1.32
CA ILE A 62 -17.43 -0.05 -1.82
C ILE A 62 -16.88 -1.46 -2.01
N ALA A 63 -17.79 -2.44 -2.08
CA ALA A 63 -17.47 -3.86 -2.28
C ALA A 63 -16.40 -4.39 -1.31
N VAL A 64 -16.42 -3.91 -0.06
CA VAL A 64 -15.37 -4.21 0.92
C VAL A 64 -15.61 -5.56 1.56
N SER A 65 -14.55 -6.34 1.64
CA SER A 65 -14.44 -7.54 2.45
C SER A 65 -13.30 -7.37 3.45
N TRP A 66 -13.44 -8.00 4.61
CA TRP A 66 -12.42 -7.98 5.65
C TRP A 66 -12.04 -9.38 6.11
N ALA A 67 -10.85 -9.53 6.67
CA ALA A 67 -10.43 -10.73 7.37
C ALA A 67 -9.54 -10.35 8.55
N PRO A 68 -9.54 -11.13 9.65
CA PRO A 68 -8.52 -11.00 10.67
C PRO A 68 -7.13 -11.15 10.08
N ILE A 69 -6.19 -10.33 10.55
CA ILE A 69 -4.85 -10.29 9.98
C ILE A 69 -4.03 -11.54 10.26
N ASP A 70 -4.35 -12.24 11.34
CA ASP A 70 -3.80 -13.53 11.73
C ASP A 70 -4.35 -14.69 10.89
N GLU A 71 -5.21 -14.41 9.90
CA GLU A 71 -5.88 -15.38 9.04
C GLU A 71 -6.75 -16.39 9.83
N SER A 72 -7.16 -16.04 11.06
CA SER A 72 -8.02 -16.90 11.89
C SER A 72 -9.40 -17.15 11.28
N ALA A 73 -9.85 -16.28 10.35
CA ALA A 73 -11.09 -16.44 9.61
C ALA A 73 -10.92 -16.02 8.13
N PRO A 74 -11.72 -16.60 7.21
CA PRO A 74 -11.72 -16.19 5.81
C PRO A 74 -12.31 -14.79 5.63
N PHE A 75 -12.11 -14.22 4.44
CA PHE A 75 -12.73 -12.95 4.09
C PHE A 75 -14.25 -13.02 4.17
N ALA A 76 -14.84 -12.06 4.86
CA ALA A 76 -16.28 -11.86 4.95
C ALA A 76 -16.66 -10.48 4.39
N PRO A 77 -17.83 -10.35 3.72
CA PRO A 77 -18.32 -9.05 3.30
C PRO A 77 -18.51 -8.10 4.50
N ALA A 78 -18.15 -6.83 4.32
CA ALA A 78 -18.29 -5.77 5.32
C ALA A 78 -19.25 -4.65 4.85
N PRO A 79 -20.54 -4.94 4.60
CA PRO A 79 -21.47 -3.98 3.98
C PRO A 79 -21.80 -2.77 4.86
N SER A 80 -21.51 -2.84 6.16
CA SER A 80 -21.65 -1.72 7.10
C SER A 80 -20.53 -0.69 6.95
N LEU A 81 -19.38 -1.06 6.41
CA LEU A 81 -18.22 -0.18 6.25
C LEU A 81 -18.34 0.60 4.94
N LYS A 82 -18.71 1.88 5.06
CA LYS A 82 -18.97 2.78 3.91
C LYS A 82 -17.83 3.75 3.63
N SER A 83 -16.98 3.97 4.62
CA SER A 83 -15.83 4.88 4.52
C SER A 83 -14.72 4.41 5.44
N VAL A 84 -13.49 4.79 5.11
CA VAL A 84 -12.31 4.55 5.95
C VAL A 84 -11.61 5.87 6.26
N ASP A 85 -11.21 6.06 7.51
CA ASP A 85 -10.35 7.18 7.89
C ASP A 85 -8.89 6.82 7.58
N PRO A 86 -8.14 7.66 6.85
CA PRO A 86 -6.71 7.41 6.59
C PRO A 86 -5.87 7.22 7.85
N TYR A 87 -6.28 7.74 9.02
CA TYR A 87 -5.58 7.53 10.27
C TYR A 87 -5.73 6.11 10.83
N ASP A 88 -6.77 5.35 10.43
CA ASP A 88 -6.98 3.98 10.89
C ASP A 88 -6.17 2.95 10.08
N LEU A 89 -5.57 3.39 8.98
CA LEU A 89 -4.80 2.54 8.06
C LEU A 89 -3.31 2.62 8.41
N ILE A 90 -2.67 1.47 8.56
CA ILE A 90 -1.22 1.38 8.84
C ILE A 90 -0.44 1.19 7.55
N VAL A 91 -0.86 0.24 6.73
CA VAL A 91 -0.25 -0.08 5.43
C VAL A 91 -1.35 -0.15 4.39
N VAL A 92 -1.16 0.47 3.23
CA VAL A 92 -2.05 0.29 2.06
C VAL A 92 -1.23 -0.28 0.92
N LEU A 93 -1.52 -1.52 0.56
CA LEU A 93 -0.94 -2.25 -0.54
C LEU A 93 -1.65 -1.83 -1.83
N GLY A 94 -0.91 -1.15 -2.71
CA GLY A 94 -1.41 -0.76 -4.02
C GLY A 94 -1.48 -1.98 -4.94
N GLY A 95 -2.68 -2.30 -5.44
CA GLY A 95 -2.81 -3.23 -6.56
C GLY A 95 -2.12 -2.67 -7.82
N HIS A 96 -1.82 -3.54 -8.80
CA HIS A 96 -1.18 -3.16 -10.07
C HIS A 96 -1.86 -1.98 -10.79
N ASP A 97 -3.16 -1.73 -10.54
CA ASP A 97 -3.93 -0.65 -11.17
C ASP A 97 -3.98 0.66 -10.36
N SER A 98 -3.30 0.73 -9.20
CA SER A 98 -3.32 1.91 -8.31
C SER A 98 -2.44 3.08 -8.78
N GLN A 99 -1.71 2.89 -9.88
CA GLN A 99 -0.94 3.94 -10.54
C GLN A 99 -1.28 4.00 -12.02
N PRO A 100 -1.60 5.19 -12.57
CA PRO A 100 -1.48 5.37 -14.01
C PRO A 100 -0.02 5.18 -14.38
N ALA A 101 0.26 4.30 -15.34
CA ALA A 101 1.60 4.09 -15.87
C ALA A 101 2.20 5.45 -16.26
N TYR A 102 3.40 5.76 -15.74
CA TYR A 102 4.10 6.98 -16.12
C TYR A 102 4.45 6.93 -17.61
N ASP A 103 3.95 7.91 -18.37
CA ASP A 103 4.41 8.16 -19.73
C ASP A 103 5.90 8.59 -19.72
N ASP A 104 6.67 8.19 -20.72
CA ASP A 104 8.10 8.48 -20.86
C ASP A 104 8.44 9.99 -20.71
N ARG A 105 7.52 10.89 -21.07
CA ARG A 105 7.63 12.34 -20.88
C ARG A 105 7.45 12.76 -19.42
N GLN A 106 6.55 12.12 -18.67
CA GLN A 106 6.43 12.36 -17.22
C GLN A 106 7.68 11.85 -16.49
N ARG A 107 8.23 10.71 -16.92
CA ARG A 107 9.51 10.19 -16.43
C ARG A 107 10.68 11.14 -16.71
N ALA A 108 10.69 11.81 -17.86
CA ALA A 108 11.72 12.76 -18.26
C ALA A 108 11.59 14.17 -17.63
N ALA A 109 10.37 14.59 -17.24
CA ALA A 109 10.10 15.93 -16.71
C ALA A 109 10.46 16.11 -15.23
N HIS A 110 10.51 15.03 -14.42
CA HIS A 110 10.87 15.08 -13.00
C HIS A 110 12.40 14.98 -12.76
N LYS A 111 13.19 15.91 -13.33
CA LYS A 111 14.66 15.98 -13.11
C LYS A 111 15.06 16.50 -11.71
N LEU A 112 14.45 15.97 -10.64
CA LEU A 112 15.17 15.73 -9.41
C LEU A 112 15.40 14.23 -9.33
N HIS A 113 16.65 13.79 -9.51
CA HIS A 113 17.03 12.40 -9.30
C HIS A 113 16.81 12.08 -7.83
N LYS A 114 15.70 11.41 -7.51
CA LYS A 114 15.49 10.87 -6.18
C LYS A 114 16.55 9.78 -5.93
N VAL A 115 17.08 9.75 -4.72
CA VAL A 115 18.01 8.72 -4.27
C VAL A 115 17.19 7.56 -3.71
N ALA A 116 17.50 6.35 -4.18
CA ALA A 116 16.88 5.13 -3.71
C ALA A 116 17.57 4.64 -2.44
N TYR A 117 16.79 4.34 -1.40
CA TYR A 117 17.27 3.76 -0.16
C TYR A 117 16.49 2.48 0.12
N ASP A 118 17.23 1.39 0.28
CA ASP A 118 16.70 0.12 0.74
C ASP A 118 16.49 0.19 2.25
N VAL A 119 15.25 -0.05 2.69
CA VAL A 119 14.83 0.17 4.08
C VAL A 119 13.96 -0.97 4.61
N ALA A 120 14.06 -1.17 5.91
CA ALA A 120 13.06 -1.82 6.74
C ALA A 120 12.37 -0.77 7.61
N LEU A 121 11.04 -0.73 7.53
CA LEU A 121 10.18 0.18 8.27
C LEU A 121 9.37 -0.61 9.30
N ASP A 122 9.58 -0.32 10.59
CA ASP A 122 8.80 -0.95 11.66
C ASP A 122 7.58 -0.08 11.98
N CYS A 123 6.39 -0.61 11.70
CA CYS A 123 5.08 0.00 11.93
C CYS A 123 4.17 -1.05 12.58
N PRO A 124 4.28 -1.28 13.91
CA PRO A 124 3.65 -2.42 14.59
C PRO A 124 2.15 -2.55 14.28
N PRO A 125 1.66 -3.79 14.06
CA PRO A 125 2.37 -5.07 14.14
C PRO A 125 3.24 -5.42 12.92
N PHE A 126 3.40 -4.50 11.98
CA PHE A 126 4.07 -4.75 10.71
C PHE A 126 5.55 -4.39 10.69
N ARG A 127 6.26 -5.13 9.84
CA ARG A 127 7.56 -4.72 9.30
C ARG A 127 7.47 -4.71 7.79
N VAL A 128 7.80 -3.58 7.16
CA VAL A 128 7.77 -3.42 5.70
C VAL A 128 9.18 -3.27 5.18
N VAL A 129 9.56 -4.13 4.24
CA VAL A 129 10.86 -4.08 3.57
C VAL A 129 10.67 -3.64 2.12
N GLY A 130 11.44 -2.66 1.66
CA GLY A 130 11.38 -2.20 0.28
C GLY A 130 12.30 -1.02 0.02
N THR A 131 11.99 -0.22 -0.99
CA THR A 131 12.83 0.91 -1.41
C THR A 131 12.04 2.22 -1.31
N ILE A 132 12.60 3.22 -0.63
CA ILE A 132 12.07 4.59 -0.60
C ILE A 132 12.88 5.50 -1.52
N HIS A 133 12.20 6.48 -2.10
CA HIS A 133 12.81 7.43 -3.03
C HIS A 133 12.78 8.84 -2.42
N LEU A 134 13.92 9.31 -1.94
CA LEU A 134 14.05 10.59 -1.23
C LEU A 134 14.80 11.63 -2.07
N PHE A 135 14.60 12.91 -1.75
CA PHE A 135 15.39 13.97 -2.37
C PHE A 135 16.85 13.90 -1.88
N PRO A 136 17.84 14.24 -2.73
CA PRO A 136 19.25 14.29 -2.34
C PRO A 136 19.46 15.10 -1.05
N GLY A 137 20.22 14.55 -0.10
CA GLY A 137 20.47 15.17 1.21
C GLY A 137 19.38 14.91 2.28
N THR A 138 18.38 14.08 1.97
CA THR A 138 17.40 13.59 2.95
C THR A 138 17.76 12.17 3.38
N GLU A 139 18.04 11.98 4.66
CA GLU A 139 18.27 10.65 5.23
C GLU A 139 16.94 9.92 5.52
N PRO A 140 16.88 8.58 5.40
CA PRO A 140 15.69 7.77 5.71
C PRO A 140 15.10 8.04 7.10
N ASP A 141 15.93 8.27 8.11
CA ASP A 141 15.50 8.51 9.49
C ASP A 141 14.59 9.75 9.62
N ARG A 142 14.67 10.70 8.67
CA ARG A 142 13.79 11.87 8.63
C ARG A 142 12.32 11.52 8.39
N LEU A 143 12.00 10.29 7.99
CA LEU A 143 10.60 9.83 7.93
C LEU A 143 9.92 9.82 9.30
N LEU A 144 10.70 9.67 10.39
CA LEU A 144 10.21 9.74 11.77
C LEU A 144 9.93 11.18 12.22
N GLU A 145 10.51 12.17 11.55
CA GLU A 145 10.24 13.58 11.85
C GLU A 145 8.82 13.95 11.41
N ARG A 146 8.21 14.91 12.12
CA ARG A 146 6.89 15.43 11.75
C ARG A 146 6.96 16.08 10.38
N GLN A 147 6.17 15.57 9.43
CA GLN A 147 5.98 16.18 8.13
C GLN A 147 4.50 16.26 7.77
N THR A 148 4.23 16.97 6.68
CA THR A 148 2.87 17.26 6.18
C THR A 148 2.22 16.04 5.55
N GLU A 149 3.00 15.09 5.00
CA GLU A 149 2.49 13.86 4.42
C GLU A 149 2.24 12.81 5.51
N LEU A 150 1.05 12.20 5.50
CA LEU A 150 0.67 11.11 6.38
C LEU A 150 1.23 9.77 5.86
N PHE A 151 1.22 9.57 4.54
CA PHE A 151 1.68 8.33 3.91
C PHE A 151 2.96 8.53 3.11
N VAL A 152 3.89 7.59 3.25
CA VAL A 152 5.10 7.48 2.42
C VAL A 152 5.02 6.26 1.51
N ALA A 153 5.42 6.42 0.24
CA ALA A 153 5.46 5.33 -0.73
C ALA A 153 6.76 4.52 -0.62
N VAL A 154 6.62 3.21 -0.53
CA VAL A 154 7.70 2.22 -0.56
C VAL A 154 7.50 1.34 -1.79
N THR A 155 8.48 1.29 -2.68
CA THR A 155 8.44 0.46 -3.89
C THR A 155 9.01 -0.93 -3.62
N ASP A 156 8.57 -1.91 -4.42
CA ASP A 156 8.91 -3.33 -4.28
C ASP A 156 8.70 -3.84 -2.84
N ALA A 157 7.63 -3.37 -2.22
CA ALA A 157 7.39 -3.55 -0.81
C ALA A 157 6.94 -4.99 -0.50
N VAL A 158 7.51 -5.54 0.56
CA VAL A 158 7.08 -6.79 1.18
C VAL A 158 6.72 -6.50 2.63
N THR A 159 5.49 -6.81 2.99
CA THR A 159 4.94 -6.56 4.33
C THR A 159 4.90 -7.85 5.12
N PHE A 160 5.38 -7.79 6.36
CA PHE A 160 5.42 -8.89 7.30
C PHE A 160 4.63 -8.56 8.55
N VAL A 161 3.97 -9.57 9.12
CA VAL A 161 3.50 -9.61 10.51
C VAL A 161 4.28 -10.71 11.19
N ASP A 162 5.03 -10.35 12.23
CA ASP A 162 6.08 -11.20 12.82
C ASP A 162 7.05 -11.71 11.75
N THR A 163 6.93 -12.98 11.35
CA THR A 163 7.74 -13.62 10.30
C THR A 163 6.94 -14.01 9.06
N ARG A 164 5.61 -13.85 9.10
CA ARG A 164 4.71 -14.21 8.02
C ARG A 164 4.51 -13.02 7.10
N ARG A 165 4.60 -13.28 5.81
CA ARG A 165 4.26 -12.30 4.78
C ARG A 165 2.75 -12.08 4.71
N VAL A 166 2.33 -10.83 4.66
CA VAL A 166 0.91 -10.44 4.51
C VAL A 166 0.70 -9.77 3.15
N GLY A 167 -0.33 -10.22 2.44
CA GLY A 167 -0.68 -9.73 1.10
C GLY A 167 0.26 -10.20 -0.01
N ASP A 168 -0.16 -9.97 -1.24
CA ASP A 168 0.64 -10.26 -2.42
C ASP A 168 1.76 -9.22 -2.61
N THR A 169 2.72 -9.50 -3.50
CA THR A 169 3.78 -8.53 -3.81
C THR A 169 3.14 -7.30 -4.43
N SER A 170 3.13 -6.20 -3.68
CA SER A 170 2.65 -4.93 -4.17
C SER A 170 3.84 -4.18 -4.74
N GLU A 171 3.70 -3.64 -5.94
CA GLU A 171 4.75 -2.78 -6.51
C GLU A 171 4.98 -1.57 -5.63
N VAL A 172 3.93 -1.08 -4.97
CA VAL A 172 4.00 0.00 -4.00
C VAL A 172 3.13 -0.27 -2.78
N ALA A 173 3.71 -0.08 -1.59
CA ALA A 173 2.99 0.04 -0.34
C ALA A 173 3.05 1.50 0.14
N LEU A 174 1.91 2.03 0.59
CA LEU A 174 1.79 3.32 1.23
C LEU A 174 1.79 3.10 2.75
N ILE A 175 2.79 3.62 3.45
CA ILE A 175 2.99 3.40 4.88
C ILE A 175 2.58 4.64 5.65
N ASN A 176 1.69 4.47 6.62
CA ASN A 176 1.26 5.55 7.49
C ASN A 176 2.37 5.88 8.50
N ARG A 177 2.87 7.10 8.42
CA ARG A 177 3.98 7.60 9.23
C ARG A 177 3.60 7.79 10.70
N SER A 178 2.31 7.90 11.05
CA SER A 178 1.89 7.97 12.46
C SER A 178 2.18 6.67 13.23
N TYR A 179 2.26 5.54 12.51
CA TYR A 179 2.55 4.23 13.09
C TYR A 179 4.03 3.85 13.01
N LEU A 180 4.84 4.60 12.23
CA LEU A 180 6.25 4.32 12.05
C LEU A 180 7.02 4.56 13.36
N LYS A 181 7.68 3.51 13.85
CA LYS A 181 8.49 3.54 15.08
C LYS A 181 9.99 3.55 14.80
N ARG A 182 10.41 2.91 13.73
CA ARG A 182 11.81 2.79 13.35
C ARG A 182 11.95 2.73 11.83
N VAL A 183 13.03 3.33 11.36
CA VAL A 183 13.53 3.23 10.00
C VAL A 183 14.93 2.63 10.10
N GLU A 184 15.21 1.62 9.29
CA GLU A 184 16.52 0.98 9.23
C GLU A 184 16.93 0.86 7.77
N GLN A 185 18.08 1.42 7.41
CA GLN A 185 18.65 1.20 6.09
C GLN A 185 19.27 -0.21 6.03
N ILE A 186 18.87 -0.99 5.03
CA ILE A 186 19.30 -2.38 4.85
C ILE A 186 19.90 -2.59 3.45
N ASP A 187 20.66 -3.67 3.26
CA ASP A 187 20.94 -4.22 1.94
C ASP A 187 19.85 -5.25 1.62
N ARG A 188 18.99 -5.00 0.63
CA ARG A 188 17.88 -5.92 0.29
C ARG A 188 18.34 -7.31 -0.15
N ARG A 189 19.59 -7.47 -0.62
CA ARG A 189 20.12 -8.78 -1.03
C ARG A 189 20.46 -9.67 0.17
N THR A 190 20.83 -9.06 1.30
CA THR A 190 21.24 -9.79 2.50
C THR A 190 20.27 -9.62 3.68
N ASN A 191 19.33 -8.66 3.59
CA ASN A 191 18.49 -8.18 4.69
C ASN A 191 19.28 -7.74 5.93
N GLU A 192 20.57 -7.44 5.79
CA GLU A 192 21.40 -6.94 6.87
C GLU A 192 21.37 -5.40 6.90
N ALA A 193 21.48 -4.84 8.11
CA ALA A 193 21.66 -3.40 8.25
C ALA A 193 22.90 -2.94 7.46
N VAL A 194 22.76 -1.87 6.68
CA VAL A 194 23.90 -1.28 5.98
C VAL A 194 24.87 -0.79 7.04
N ARG A 195 26.03 -1.45 7.14
CA ARG A 195 27.11 -0.92 7.97
C ARG A 195 27.53 0.42 7.38
N PRO A 196 27.60 1.51 8.17
CA PRO A 196 28.19 2.74 7.68
C PRO A 196 29.59 2.40 7.17
N LEU A 197 29.89 2.81 5.94
CA LEU A 197 31.21 2.60 5.36
C LEU A 197 32.24 3.17 6.35
N PRO A 198 33.31 2.42 6.70
CA PRO A 198 34.38 2.94 7.52
C PRO A 198 35.12 4.02 6.72
N GLY A 199 34.64 5.25 6.83
CA GLY A 199 35.21 6.45 6.26
C GLY A 199 35.00 7.58 7.25
N LYS A 200 36.09 8.25 7.65
CA LYS A 200 35.99 9.52 8.37
C LYS A 200 35.08 10.45 7.55
N PRO A 201 34.20 11.25 8.20
CA PRO A 201 33.50 12.31 7.49
C PRO A 201 34.55 13.12 6.72
N LEU A 202 34.43 13.18 5.40
CA LEU A 202 35.21 14.10 4.57
C LEU A 202 34.87 15.50 5.11
N GLY A 203 35.85 16.10 5.79
CA GLY A 203 35.68 17.25 6.66
C GLY A 203 34.83 18.35 6.04
N GLY A 204 33.59 18.48 6.51
CA GLY A 204 32.82 19.70 6.42
C GLY A 204 33.32 20.64 7.52
N THR A 205 33.98 21.73 7.12
CA THR A 205 34.42 22.80 8.02
C THR A 205 33.21 23.46 8.67
N SER A 206 32.81 22.99 9.86
CA SER A 206 32.02 23.81 10.78
C SER A 206 33.00 24.69 11.55
N HIS A 207 33.23 25.88 11.02
CA HIS A 207 33.86 26.96 11.77
C HIS A 207 32.87 27.38 12.88
N ARG A 208 33.10 26.95 14.11
CA ARG A 208 32.50 27.61 15.29
C ARG A 208 33.41 28.77 15.69
N GLN A 209 32.91 29.99 15.49
CA GLN A 209 33.22 31.14 16.35
C GLN A 209 31.95 31.47 17.13
N GLY A 210 32.08 31.70 18.44
CA GLY A 210 30.99 32.03 19.35
C GLY A 210 30.90 31.05 20.52
#